data_AF-A0A847HK64-F1
#
_entry.id   AF-A0A847HK64-F1
#
_cell.length_a   1.000
_cell.length_b   1.000
_cell.length_c   1.000
_cell.angle_alpha   90.00
_cell.angle_beta   90.00
_cell.angle_gamma   90.00
#
_symmetry.space_group_name_H-M   'P 1'
#
loop_
_entity.id
_entity.type
_entity.pdbx_description
1 polymer ?
#
loop_
_entity_poly.entity_id
_entity_poly.type
_entity_poly.pdbx_seq_one_letter_code
_entity_poly.pdbx_strand_id
1 'polypeptide(L)'
;MKRFSFLMMAFVLLTVCAAVNGAEVLYDDTHAQTAGNADWIPEGAYSEMADMLKDNGFTITSLSKVAGRNGEITADILKDFAAIILAEPNNPYSDQEQKAICEFIFNGGGLFIIGDHGGADRNNNGWDAVKVFNTFVPKFGFKFQGNTIYESPLSGPNNNSHPVMFGVRAVGAWAGSTFDIVEGEGKAVGLIDSRISKAPYVVAAEYGQGRVVAIGDSSPFDDGTGSPNGSKNKLHDSYDSFMYSHPQLAYNAVAWTTGKETGKRIPSRIVPMFNEAKASEKAINILIDAAHGNASSDKMKTFEKHMKRNGLKVYFTLNLIKPEMLKNFGTLILPDPSFRYIDTEAQAIADWFMAGGNLIMGAAWDSSKLRGTATLNFVLGKIGAVMRFNDDQVWDEKNKTNKPWGVLSRGIKKDHPVTAGVTTAITWGTCSLIDRNNQPLTEEAGVEILVSANPESFNKDGDKRVPAVLYPKGMPIAIMAIEKVVNGTLVMIGTCNFTDYQYPDSDINMSMPGPPPFTHETPQLWNNLLRQLAKQPTSSRNRRK
;
A
#
# COMPACT_ATOMS: atom_id res chain seq x y z
N MET A 1 -54.25 -18.67 59.79
CA MET A 1 -52.82 -18.41 59.57
C MET A 1 -52.51 -18.54 58.08
N LYS A 2 -52.10 -17.40 57.53
CA LYS A 2 -51.65 -17.01 56.18
C LYS A 2 -51.49 -18.06 55.07
N ARG A 3 -52.27 -17.86 53.99
CA ARG A 3 -51.99 -18.29 52.61
C ARG A 3 -50.87 -17.40 52.04
N PHE A 4 -49.86 -17.99 51.41
CA PHE A 4 -48.84 -17.25 50.66
C PHE A 4 -49.08 -17.48 49.16
N SER A 5 -49.47 -16.43 48.44
CA SER A 5 -49.50 -16.39 46.99
C SER A 5 -48.07 -16.29 46.44
N PHE A 6 -47.71 -17.20 45.53
CA PHE A 6 -46.58 -17.01 44.62
C PHE A 6 -47.09 -16.25 43.40
N LEU A 7 -46.69 -14.99 43.25
CA LEU A 7 -46.92 -14.22 42.03
C LEU A 7 -45.79 -14.56 41.06
N MET A 8 -46.10 -15.36 40.04
CA MET A 8 -45.16 -15.72 38.97
C MET A 8 -45.16 -14.58 37.94
N MET A 9 -44.16 -13.71 38.01
CA MET A 9 -43.98 -12.59 37.08
C MET A 9 -43.39 -13.13 35.78
N ALA A 10 -44.23 -13.34 34.77
CA ALA A 10 -43.82 -13.72 33.43
C ALA A 10 -43.19 -12.51 32.73
N PHE A 11 -41.86 -12.47 32.65
CA PHE A 11 -41.15 -11.62 31.71
C PHE A 11 -41.38 -12.18 30.31
N VAL A 12 -42.29 -11.57 29.55
CA VAL A 12 -42.40 -11.81 28.11
C VAL A 12 -41.21 -11.10 27.47
N LEU A 13 -40.16 -11.86 27.14
CA LEU A 13 -39.16 -11.40 26.18
C LEU A 13 -39.88 -11.28 24.83
N LEU A 14 -40.21 -10.06 24.44
CA LEU A 14 -40.52 -9.74 23.05
C LEU A 14 -39.18 -9.83 22.28
N THR A 15 -38.84 -11.03 21.80
CA THR A 15 -37.90 -11.13 20.68
C THR A 15 -38.62 -10.59 19.46
N VAL A 16 -38.45 -9.30 19.20
CA VAL A 16 -38.70 -8.74 17.87
C VAL A 16 -37.67 -9.40 16.97
N CYS A 17 -38.11 -10.38 16.18
CA CYS A 17 -37.41 -10.74 14.95
C CYS A 17 -37.48 -9.51 14.04
N ALA A 18 -36.53 -8.59 14.20
CA ALA A 18 -36.26 -7.62 13.16
C ALA A 18 -35.86 -8.43 11.94
N ALA A 19 -36.66 -8.32 10.88
CA ALA A 19 -36.26 -8.79 9.56
C ALA A 19 -34.86 -8.24 9.29
N VAL A 20 -33.97 -9.09 8.79
CA VAL A 20 -32.62 -8.71 8.35
C VAL A 20 -32.75 -7.86 7.08
N ASN A 21 -33.30 -6.66 7.22
CA ASN A 21 -32.99 -5.59 6.29
C ASN A 21 -31.57 -5.12 6.63
N GLY A 22 -30.76 -4.90 5.59
CA GLY A 22 -29.45 -4.29 5.78
C GLY A 22 -29.61 -2.95 6.51
N ALA A 23 -28.58 -2.54 7.25
CA ALA A 23 -28.58 -1.18 7.78
C ALA A 23 -28.41 -0.22 6.60
N GLU A 24 -29.41 0.63 6.38
CA GLU A 24 -29.39 1.68 5.37
C GLU A 24 -28.38 2.76 5.80
N VAL A 25 -27.41 3.03 4.93
CA VAL A 25 -26.36 4.04 5.14
C VAL A 25 -26.42 5.04 3.99
N LEU A 26 -26.63 6.31 4.35
CA LEU A 26 -26.60 7.41 3.39
C LEU A 26 -25.14 7.79 3.10
N TYR A 27 -24.79 7.99 1.85
CA TYR A 27 -23.49 8.50 1.45
C TYR A 27 -23.65 9.88 0.81
N ASP A 28 -22.95 10.88 1.31
CA ASP A 28 -22.94 12.22 0.69
C ASP A 28 -22.04 12.25 -0.56
N ASP A 29 -22.66 12.42 -1.73
CA ASP A 29 -22.01 12.60 -3.04
C ASP A 29 -22.41 13.93 -3.71
N THR A 30 -22.98 14.89 -2.97
CA THR A 30 -23.50 16.16 -3.52
C THR A 30 -22.67 17.39 -3.13
N HIS A 31 -21.67 17.23 -2.25
CA HIS A 31 -20.81 18.30 -1.73
C HIS A 31 -19.42 18.34 -2.39
N ALA A 32 -19.40 18.12 -3.71
CA ALA A 32 -18.22 18.21 -4.57
C ALA A 32 -17.11 17.18 -4.27
N GLN A 33 -17.49 15.95 -3.91
CA GLN A 33 -16.58 14.81 -3.71
C GLN A 33 -15.75 14.43 -4.95
N THR A 34 -16.15 14.89 -6.14
CA THR A 34 -15.46 14.66 -7.42
C THR A 34 -14.58 15.84 -7.84
N ALA A 35 -14.39 16.85 -6.99
CA ALA A 35 -13.57 18.03 -7.32
C ALA A 35 -12.07 17.71 -7.38
N GLY A 36 -11.64 16.66 -6.68
CA GLY A 36 -10.24 16.29 -6.51
C GLY A 36 -9.65 15.43 -7.64
N ASN A 37 -8.48 14.86 -7.32
CA ASN A 37 -7.79 13.93 -8.23
C ASN A 37 -8.46 12.56 -8.30
N ALA A 38 -9.19 12.20 -7.25
CA ALA A 38 -10.00 11.00 -7.15
C ALA A 38 -11.46 11.41 -7.00
N ASP A 39 -12.36 10.50 -7.39
CA ASP A 39 -13.79 10.67 -7.16
C ASP A 39 -14.14 9.94 -5.87
N TRP A 40 -14.24 10.68 -4.76
CA TRP A 40 -14.52 10.15 -3.43
C TRP A 40 -16.00 9.76 -3.28
N ILE A 41 -16.47 8.84 -4.13
CA ILE A 41 -17.85 8.39 -4.23
C ILE A 41 -17.92 6.85 -4.38
N PRO A 42 -19.07 6.22 -4.05
CA PRO A 42 -19.23 4.76 -4.12
C PRO A 42 -19.11 4.17 -5.54
N GLU A 43 -19.29 4.98 -6.58
CA GLU A 43 -19.10 4.59 -7.97
C GLU A 43 -17.70 4.97 -8.53
N GLY A 44 -16.83 5.51 -7.68
CA GLY A 44 -15.47 5.95 -8.01
C GLY A 44 -14.46 5.29 -7.08
N ALA A 45 -13.57 6.08 -6.49
CA ALA A 45 -12.42 5.60 -5.72
C ALA A 45 -12.78 4.80 -4.47
N TYR A 46 -14.04 4.86 -4.01
CA TYR A 46 -14.53 4.11 -2.86
C TYR A 46 -15.41 2.92 -3.25
N SER A 47 -15.33 2.47 -4.50
CA SER A 47 -16.18 1.39 -5.01
C SER A 47 -15.97 0.06 -4.27
N GLU A 48 -14.72 -0.32 -4.00
CA GLU A 48 -14.42 -1.52 -3.24
C GLU A 48 -14.85 -1.40 -1.77
N MET A 49 -14.79 -0.20 -1.18
CA MET A 49 -15.36 0.04 0.15
C MET A 49 -16.88 -0.15 0.16
N ALA A 50 -17.57 0.41 -0.84
CA ALA A 50 -19.01 0.27 -0.96
C ALA A 50 -19.44 -1.19 -1.19
N ASP A 51 -18.73 -1.91 -2.05
CA ASP A 51 -19.00 -3.33 -2.31
C ASP A 51 -18.70 -4.21 -1.10
N MET A 52 -17.60 -3.95 -0.39
CA MET A 52 -17.31 -4.60 0.88
C MET A 52 -18.44 -4.36 1.89
N LEU A 53 -18.96 -3.14 2.04
CA LEU A 53 -20.08 -2.88 2.93
C LEU A 53 -21.35 -3.62 2.49
N LYS A 54 -21.69 -3.64 1.19
CA LYS A 54 -22.85 -4.37 0.65
C LYS A 54 -22.75 -5.88 0.92
N ASP A 55 -21.60 -6.48 0.65
CA ASP A 55 -21.31 -7.89 0.93
C ASP A 55 -21.42 -8.25 2.41
N ASN A 56 -21.37 -7.24 3.28
CA ASN A 56 -21.50 -7.37 4.72
C ASN A 56 -22.84 -6.86 5.28
N GLY A 57 -23.87 -6.76 4.42
CA GLY A 57 -25.26 -6.53 4.81
C GLY A 57 -25.59 -5.07 5.13
N PHE A 58 -24.87 -4.13 4.53
CA PHE A 58 -25.25 -2.72 4.48
C PHE A 58 -25.89 -2.39 3.13
N THR A 59 -26.80 -1.42 3.11
CA THR A 59 -27.24 -0.80 1.86
C THR A 59 -26.61 0.58 1.81
N ILE A 60 -25.89 0.90 0.74
CA ILE A 60 -25.29 2.23 0.55
C ILE A 60 -26.14 2.99 -0.46
N THR A 61 -26.75 4.09 -0.02
CA THR A 61 -27.58 4.96 -0.86
C THR A 61 -26.90 6.31 -1.02
N SER A 62 -26.56 6.70 -2.25
CA SER A 62 -25.99 8.02 -2.54
C SER A 62 -27.05 9.11 -2.39
N LEU A 63 -26.69 10.22 -1.75
CA LEU A 63 -27.58 11.35 -1.47
C LEU A 63 -28.20 11.92 -2.74
N SER A 64 -27.45 11.98 -3.85
CA SER A 64 -27.93 12.40 -5.17
C SER A 64 -29.14 11.62 -5.69
N LYS A 65 -29.38 10.40 -5.19
CA LYS A 65 -30.50 9.53 -5.59
C LYS A 65 -31.79 9.81 -4.79
N VAL A 66 -31.69 10.44 -3.62
CA VAL A 66 -32.81 10.66 -2.70
C VAL A 66 -33.07 12.14 -2.39
N ALA A 67 -32.06 12.99 -2.57
CA ALA A 67 -32.18 14.44 -2.39
C ALA A 67 -32.90 15.10 -3.58
N GLY A 68 -33.50 16.26 -3.31
CA GLY A 68 -34.01 17.15 -4.35
C GLY A 68 -32.87 17.79 -5.17
N ARG A 69 -33.23 18.68 -6.09
CA ARG A 69 -32.28 19.36 -7.00
C ARG A 69 -31.13 20.10 -6.30
N ASN A 70 -31.31 20.49 -5.04
CA ASN A 70 -30.30 21.22 -4.27
C ASN A 70 -29.26 20.28 -3.63
N GLY A 71 -29.50 18.96 -3.59
CA GLY A 71 -28.57 18.00 -3.01
C GLY A 71 -28.39 18.10 -1.49
N GLU A 72 -29.34 18.73 -0.78
CA GLU A 72 -29.21 19.02 0.65
C GLU A 72 -29.57 17.82 1.54
N ILE A 73 -28.86 17.69 2.67
CA ILE A 73 -29.17 16.74 3.74
C ILE A 73 -30.31 17.29 4.60
N THR A 74 -31.43 16.57 4.67
CA THR A 74 -32.59 16.98 5.47
C THR A 74 -32.96 15.92 6.51
N ALA A 75 -33.61 16.35 7.60
CA ALA A 75 -34.13 15.43 8.61
C ALA A 75 -35.14 14.42 8.04
N ASP A 76 -35.88 14.80 6.98
CA ASP A 76 -36.83 13.90 6.32
C ASP A 76 -36.13 12.77 5.56
N ILE A 77 -34.96 13.05 4.98
CA ILE A 77 -34.10 12.02 4.36
C ILE A 77 -33.47 11.17 5.46
N LEU A 78 -32.85 11.79 6.46
CA LEU A 78 -32.05 11.10 7.49
C LEU A 78 -32.85 10.09 8.33
N LYS A 79 -34.16 10.28 8.50
CA LYS A 79 -35.01 9.36 9.29
C LYS A 79 -35.05 7.92 8.75
N ASP A 80 -34.73 7.73 7.48
CA ASP A 80 -34.77 6.43 6.80
C ASP A 80 -33.42 5.70 6.86
N PHE A 81 -32.39 6.30 7.47
CA PHE A 81 -31.02 5.76 7.53
C PHE A 81 -30.56 5.51 8.97
N ALA A 82 -29.72 4.48 9.14
CA ALA A 82 -29.07 4.18 10.42
C ALA A 82 -27.79 5.01 10.62
N ALA A 83 -27.10 5.35 9.53
CA ALA A 83 -25.90 6.19 9.57
C ALA A 83 -25.72 6.99 8.27
N ILE A 84 -24.85 7.99 8.32
CA ILE A 84 -24.39 8.75 7.15
C ILE A 84 -22.85 8.68 7.05
N ILE A 85 -22.34 8.61 5.82
CA ILE A 85 -20.92 8.74 5.49
C ILE A 85 -20.71 10.11 4.82
N LEU A 86 -19.82 10.92 5.39
CA LEU A 86 -19.40 12.20 4.84
C LEU A 86 -17.93 12.10 4.45
N ALA A 87 -17.63 12.13 3.15
CA ALA A 87 -16.29 11.98 2.63
C ALA A 87 -15.82 13.24 1.91
N GLU A 88 -14.67 13.77 2.33
CA GLU A 88 -13.91 14.87 1.73
C GLU A 88 -14.75 15.94 0.97
N PRO A 89 -15.73 16.58 1.64
CA PRO A 89 -16.54 17.61 0.98
C PRO A 89 -15.66 18.81 0.61
N ASN A 90 -15.88 19.32 -0.59
CA ASN A 90 -15.27 20.55 -1.11
C ASN A 90 -16.27 21.71 -1.19
N ASN A 91 -17.53 21.48 -0.78
CA ASN A 91 -18.53 22.53 -0.56
C ASN A 91 -19.00 22.49 0.90
N PRO A 92 -19.30 23.65 1.52
CA PRO A 92 -19.80 23.70 2.89
C PRO A 92 -21.25 23.18 2.98
N TYR A 93 -21.56 22.51 4.09
CA TYR A 93 -22.93 22.24 4.51
C TYR A 93 -23.58 23.52 5.04
N SER A 94 -24.85 23.76 4.69
CA SER A 94 -25.64 24.84 5.25
C SER A 94 -25.89 24.67 6.76
N ASP A 95 -26.26 25.74 7.45
CA ASP A 95 -26.61 25.69 8.88
C ASP A 95 -27.76 24.70 9.15
N GLN A 96 -28.70 24.56 8.21
CA GLN A 96 -29.82 23.62 8.31
C GLN A 96 -29.35 22.17 8.19
N GLU A 97 -28.43 21.87 7.28
CA GLU A 97 -27.83 20.54 7.14
C GLU A 97 -27.01 20.18 8.37
N GLN A 98 -26.13 21.08 8.83
CA GLN A 98 -25.34 20.86 10.04
C GLN A 98 -26.24 20.57 11.24
N LYS A 99 -27.35 21.31 11.38
CA LYS A 99 -28.36 21.08 12.41
C LYS A 99 -29.00 19.70 12.26
N ALA A 100 -29.46 19.34 11.06
CA ALA A 100 -30.10 18.05 10.80
C ALA A 100 -29.17 16.86 11.09
N ILE A 101 -27.89 16.97 10.69
CA ILE A 101 -26.86 15.97 10.97
C ILE A 101 -26.64 15.84 12.49
N CYS A 102 -26.46 16.95 13.20
CA CYS A 102 -26.23 16.92 14.64
C CYS A 102 -27.45 16.34 15.39
N GLU A 103 -28.67 16.73 15.03
CA GLU A 103 -29.90 16.21 15.65
C GLU A 103 -30.10 14.72 15.34
N PHE A 104 -29.81 14.28 14.12
CA PHE A 104 -29.85 12.85 13.75
C PHE A 104 -28.91 12.02 14.64
N ILE A 105 -27.66 12.45 14.79
CA ILE A 105 -26.68 11.75 15.63
C ILE A 105 -27.11 11.79 17.09
N PHE A 106 -27.49 12.95 17.62
CA PHE A 106 -27.93 13.08 19.01
C PHE A 106 -29.07 12.11 19.37
N ASN A 107 -29.97 11.85 18.41
CA ASN A 107 -31.11 10.96 18.55
C ASN A 107 -30.83 9.48 18.25
N GLY A 108 -29.57 9.08 18.04
CA GLY A 108 -29.17 7.67 17.86
C GLY A 108 -28.62 7.32 16.49
N GLY A 109 -28.59 8.26 15.55
CA GLY A 109 -27.97 8.08 14.25
C GLY A 109 -26.44 7.93 14.31
N GLY A 110 -25.88 7.27 13.30
CA GLY A 110 -24.44 7.12 13.13
C GLY A 110 -23.82 8.12 12.15
N LEU A 111 -22.56 8.49 12.37
CA LEU A 111 -21.79 9.30 11.40
C LEU A 111 -20.37 8.72 11.20
N PHE A 112 -20.00 8.45 9.96
CA PHE A 112 -18.61 8.17 9.58
C PHE A 112 -18.05 9.31 8.73
N ILE A 113 -17.03 9.99 9.25
CA ILE A 113 -16.35 11.11 8.59
C ILE A 113 -15.03 10.64 8.00
N ILE A 114 -14.81 10.95 6.73
CA ILE A 114 -13.54 10.75 6.03
C ILE A 114 -13.04 12.13 5.58
N GLY A 115 -11.99 12.63 6.22
CA GLY A 115 -11.39 13.94 5.92
C GLY A 115 -10.16 13.85 5.02
N ASP A 116 -9.39 14.95 4.98
CA ASP A 116 -8.10 15.08 4.30
C ASP A 116 -7.25 16.13 5.05
N HIS A 117 -6.11 16.57 4.52
CA HIS A 117 -5.36 17.70 5.03
C HIS A 117 -6.01 19.07 4.78
N GLY A 118 -5.57 20.07 5.54
CA GLY A 118 -5.91 21.47 5.28
C GLY A 118 -5.31 21.97 3.96
N GLY A 119 -6.02 22.85 3.27
CA GLY A 119 -5.59 23.39 1.97
C GLY A 119 -5.91 22.48 0.78
N ALA A 120 -6.63 21.37 0.99
CA ALA A 120 -7.16 20.51 -0.06
C ALA A 120 -8.42 21.10 -0.74
N ASP A 121 -8.44 22.42 -0.99
CA ASP A 121 -9.51 23.09 -1.74
C ASP A 121 -9.31 22.81 -3.24
N ARG A 122 -10.07 21.84 -3.77
CA ARG A 122 -9.89 21.33 -5.13
C ARG A 122 -10.68 22.12 -6.18
N ASN A 123 -11.70 22.88 -5.77
CA ASN A 123 -12.55 23.68 -6.66
C ASN A 123 -12.31 25.20 -6.54
N ASN A 124 -11.37 25.62 -5.67
CA ASN A 124 -10.99 27.00 -5.41
C ASN A 124 -12.14 27.89 -4.89
N ASN A 125 -13.06 27.32 -4.11
CA ASN A 125 -14.18 28.08 -3.51
C ASN A 125 -13.86 28.61 -2.09
N GLY A 126 -12.67 28.35 -1.57
CA GLY A 126 -12.21 28.71 -0.23
C GLY A 126 -12.45 27.65 0.84
N TRP A 127 -13.09 26.52 0.51
CA TRP A 127 -13.44 25.43 1.41
C TRP A 127 -12.66 24.16 1.10
N ASP A 128 -12.24 23.49 2.16
CA ASP A 128 -11.66 22.16 2.15
C ASP A 128 -12.37 21.32 3.22
N ALA A 129 -12.22 19.99 3.19
CA ALA A 129 -12.91 19.09 4.11
C ALA A 129 -12.67 19.44 5.58
N VAL A 130 -11.45 19.85 5.92
CA VAL A 130 -11.08 20.27 7.28
C VAL A 130 -11.90 21.47 7.73
N LYS A 131 -11.97 22.53 6.91
CA LYS A 131 -12.81 23.71 7.20
C LYS A 131 -14.28 23.35 7.29
N VAL A 132 -14.78 22.55 6.34
CA VAL A 132 -16.19 22.14 6.31
C VAL A 132 -16.56 21.40 7.58
N PHE A 133 -15.80 20.36 7.97
CA PHE A 133 -16.11 19.59 9.17
C PHE A 133 -15.93 20.38 10.47
N ASN A 134 -14.89 21.21 10.57
CA ASN A 134 -14.63 22.01 11.77
C ASN A 134 -15.73 23.05 12.09
N THR A 135 -16.70 23.26 11.20
CA THR A 135 -17.90 24.07 11.51
C THR A 135 -18.83 23.40 12.53
N PHE A 136 -18.87 22.07 12.61
CA PHE A 136 -19.82 21.35 13.48
C PHE A 136 -19.22 20.21 14.32
N VAL A 137 -18.12 19.57 13.90
CA VAL A 137 -17.54 18.44 14.66
C VAL A 137 -17.03 18.77 16.07
N PRO A 138 -16.67 20.01 16.45
CA PRO A 138 -16.34 20.33 17.86
C PRO A 138 -17.44 19.96 18.86
N LYS A 139 -18.71 19.91 18.44
CA LYS A 139 -19.82 19.42 19.26
C LYS A 139 -19.63 17.97 19.71
N PHE A 140 -18.95 17.15 18.89
CA PHE A 140 -18.67 15.74 19.17
C PHE A 140 -17.43 15.54 20.05
N GLY A 141 -16.72 16.61 20.43
CA GLY A 141 -15.54 16.56 21.30
C GLY A 141 -14.20 16.42 20.56
N PHE A 142 -14.16 16.65 19.24
CA PHE A 142 -12.91 16.68 18.49
C PHE A 142 -12.92 17.75 17.38
N LYS A 143 -11.74 18.13 16.88
CA LYS A 143 -11.58 18.95 15.68
C LYS A 143 -10.39 18.49 14.86
N PHE A 144 -10.42 18.72 13.55
CA PHE A 144 -9.28 18.50 12.67
C PHE A 144 -8.21 19.57 12.91
N GLN A 145 -6.94 19.18 12.95
CA GLN A 145 -5.80 20.10 13.05
C GLN A 145 -5.45 20.76 11.72
N GLY A 146 -5.77 20.12 10.59
CA GLY A 146 -5.46 20.61 9.24
C GLY A 146 -3.99 20.47 8.83
N ASN A 147 -3.16 19.80 9.63
CA ASN A 147 -1.81 19.42 9.25
C ASN A 147 -1.80 18.35 8.14
N THR A 148 -0.63 18.16 7.53
CA THR A 148 -0.39 17.13 6.51
C THR A 148 0.63 16.13 7.04
N ILE A 149 0.22 14.88 7.24
CA ILE A 149 1.10 13.79 7.68
C ILE A 149 1.27 12.74 6.58
N TYR A 150 2.46 12.14 6.55
CA TYR A 150 2.76 10.95 5.75
C TYR A 150 3.40 9.94 6.70
N GLU A 151 2.64 8.92 7.10
CA GLU A 151 3.09 7.91 8.06
C GLU A 151 2.42 6.57 7.73
N SER A 152 3.19 5.64 7.16
CA SER A 152 2.65 4.37 6.69
C SER A 152 3.62 3.22 7.02
N PRO A 153 3.28 2.34 7.99
CA PRO A 153 2.10 2.40 8.85
C PRO A 153 2.20 3.48 9.94
N LEU A 154 1.05 3.91 10.46
CA LEU A 154 0.96 4.64 11.73
C LEU A 154 1.53 3.82 12.87
N SER A 155 2.32 4.47 13.72
CA SER A 155 3.11 3.82 14.78
C SER A 155 2.95 4.47 16.17
N GLY A 156 1.96 5.34 16.33
CA GLY A 156 1.63 5.96 17.62
C GLY A 156 0.83 5.04 18.55
N PRO A 157 0.50 5.52 19.76
CA PRO A 157 -0.44 4.85 20.66
C PRO A 157 -1.75 4.45 19.95
N ASN A 158 -2.33 3.31 20.35
CA ASN A 158 -3.62 2.85 19.83
C ASN A 158 -4.53 2.34 20.94
N ASN A 159 -5.84 2.45 20.71
CA ASN A 159 -6.89 1.97 21.60
C ASN A 159 -7.51 0.67 21.05
N ASN A 160 -6.77 -0.43 21.15
CA ASN A 160 -7.21 -1.74 20.63
C ASN A 160 -8.43 -2.33 21.36
N SER A 161 -8.84 -1.73 22.49
CA SER A 161 -10.04 -2.15 23.23
C SER A 161 -11.33 -1.60 22.62
N HIS A 162 -11.24 -0.52 21.84
CA HIS A 162 -12.41 0.08 21.21
C HIS A 162 -12.95 -0.83 20.09
N PRO A 163 -14.28 -1.04 19.98
CA PRO A 163 -14.92 -1.84 18.93
C PRO A 163 -14.44 -1.52 17.50
N VAL A 164 -14.24 -0.24 17.20
CA VAL A 164 -13.76 0.22 15.88
C VAL A 164 -12.36 -0.32 15.53
N MET A 165 -11.54 -0.64 16.53
CA MET A 165 -10.18 -1.16 16.35
C MET A 165 -10.11 -2.69 16.29
N PHE A 166 -11.25 -3.40 16.33
CA PHE A 166 -11.27 -4.85 16.24
C PHE A 166 -10.58 -5.37 14.97
N GLY A 167 -9.44 -6.06 15.12
CA GLY A 167 -8.71 -6.66 14.00
C GLY A 167 -7.93 -5.68 13.13
N VAL A 168 -7.90 -4.40 13.49
CA VAL A 168 -7.09 -3.40 12.79
C VAL A 168 -5.64 -3.59 13.20
N ARG A 169 -4.80 -4.07 12.28
CA ARG A 169 -3.36 -4.33 12.53
C ARG A 169 -2.49 -3.10 12.21
N ALA A 170 -2.79 -2.44 11.10
CA ALA A 170 -2.02 -1.31 10.60
C ALA A 170 -2.92 -0.44 9.73
N VAL A 171 -2.65 0.86 9.73
CA VAL A 171 -3.32 1.87 8.91
C VAL A 171 -2.23 2.78 8.36
N GLY A 172 -2.29 3.12 7.08
CA GLY A 172 -1.40 4.09 6.46
C GLY A 172 -2.03 5.47 6.38
N ALA A 173 -1.21 6.51 6.48
CA ALA A 173 -1.61 7.90 6.23
C ALA A 173 -0.82 8.50 5.07
N TRP A 174 -1.51 9.07 4.09
CA TRP A 174 -0.94 9.73 2.92
C TRP A 174 -1.60 11.09 2.74
N ALA A 175 -0.87 12.13 3.13
CA ALA A 175 -1.38 13.49 3.16
C ALA A 175 -2.56 13.70 4.13
N GLY A 176 -2.85 12.81 5.07
CA GLY A 176 -3.95 13.01 6.01
C GLY A 176 -3.69 14.09 7.08
N SER A 177 -4.71 14.35 7.89
CA SER A 177 -4.69 15.23 9.06
C SER A 177 -4.86 14.46 10.38
N THR A 178 -4.47 15.07 11.49
CA THR A 178 -4.75 14.55 12.84
C THR A 178 -5.78 15.41 13.57
N PHE A 179 -6.23 14.94 14.73
CA PHE A 179 -7.29 15.52 15.52
C PHE A 179 -6.79 16.08 16.85
N ASP A 180 -7.40 17.18 17.30
CA ASP A 180 -7.39 17.56 18.71
C ASP A 180 -8.64 16.99 19.37
N ILE A 181 -8.49 16.39 20.55
CA ILE A 181 -9.63 16.14 21.45
C ILE A 181 -9.92 17.44 22.19
N VAL A 182 -11.16 17.91 22.11
CA VAL A 182 -11.60 19.20 22.67
C VAL A 182 -12.79 19.00 23.59
N GLU A 183 -13.03 19.97 24.46
CA GLU A 183 -14.25 19.99 25.27
C GLU A 183 -15.47 20.22 24.35
N GLY A 184 -16.48 19.38 24.52
CA GLY A 184 -17.72 19.40 23.74
C GLY A 184 -18.81 18.60 24.45
N GLU A 185 -20.01 18.59 23.87
CA GLU A 185 -21.13 17.80 24.38
C GLU A 185 -20.89 16.29 24.18
N GLY A 186 -20.22 15.92 23.09
CA GLY A 186 -19.81 14.56 22.79
C GLY A 186 -18.54 14.13 23.53
N LYS A 187 -18.37 12.82 23.65
CA LYS A 187 -17.23 12.20 24.34
C LYS A 187 -16.32 11.54 23.31
N ALA A 188 -15.34 12.28 22.82
CA ALA A 188 -14.37 11.79 21.85
C ALA A 188 -13.17 11.07 22.50
N VAL A 189 -12.67 10.04 21.82
CA VAL A 189 -11.44 9.32 22.16
C VAL A 189 -10.60 9.09 20.91
N GLY A 190 -9.27 9.16 21.05
CA GLY A 190 -8.35 8.71 20.01
C GLY A 190 -8.35 7.18 19.88
N LEU A 191 -8.26 6.69 18.65
CA LEU A 191 -8.22 5.26 18.32
C LEU A 191 -6.84 4.79 17.85
N ILE A 192 -6.18 5.58 17.02
CA ILE A 192 -4.78 5.38 16.63
C ILE A 192 -4.13 6.73 16.37
N ASP A 193 -2.95 6.95 16.92
CA ASP A 193 -2.22 8.20 16.81
C ASP A 193 -1.15 8.13 15.71
N SER A 194 -0.83 9.28 15.14
CA SER A 194 0.42 9.48 14.41
C SER A 194 1.56 9.65 15.41
N ARG A 195 2.66 8.91 15.21
CA ARG A 195 3.89 9.10 16.00
C ARG A 195 4.58 10.41 15.64
N ILE A 196 4.43 10.86 14.40
CA ILE A 196 5.06 12.08 13.89
C ILE A 196 4.37 13.31 14.50
N SER A 197 3.04 13.43 14.39
CA SER A 197 2.31 14.58 14.95
C SER A 197 2.04 14.44 16.45
N LYS A 198 2.11 13.22 16.99
CA LYS A 198 1.76 12.88 18.39
C LYS A 198 0.31 13.22 18.71
N ALA A 199 -0.59 12.97 17.76
CA ALA A 199 -2.01 13.25 17.86
C ALA A 199 -2.85 12.14 17.20
N PRO A 200 -4.11 11.95 17.63
CA PRO A 200 -5.02 10.98 17.03
C PRO A 200 -5.20 11.21 15.53
N TYR A 201 -5.12 10.14 14.75
CA TYR A 201 -5.42 10.11 13.31
C TYR A 201 -6.77 9.47 13.00
N VAL A 202 -7.25 8.59 13.89
CA VAL A 202 -8.65 8.15 13.91
C VAL A 202 -9.22 8.47 15.29
N VAL A 203 -10.43 9.00 15.34
CA VAL A 203 -11.17 9.26 16.58
C VAL A 203 -12.55 8.59 16.51
N ALA A 204 -13.09 8.25 17.67
CA ALA A 204 -14.49 7.89 17.84
C ALA A 204 -15.12 8.77 18.92
N ALA A 205 -16.41 9.03 18.82
CA ALA A 205 -17.15 9.79 19.82
C ALA A 205 -18.58 9.24 20.00
N GLU A 206 -19.08 9.36 21.23
CA GLU A 206 -20.50 9.23 21.52
C GLU A 206 -21.11 10.64 21.66
N TYR A 207 -22.25 10.90 21.02
CA TYR A 207 -22.95 12.18 21.09
C TYR A 207 -24.46 11.94 21.22
N GLY A 208 -25.03 12.31 22.37
CA GLY A 208 -26.38 11.90 22.73
C GLY A 208 -26.50 10.38 22.79
N GLN A 209 -27.35 9.81 21.95
CA GLN A 209 -27.52 8.36 21.78
C GLN A 209 -26.75 7.80 20.58
N GLY A 210 -26.16 8.66 19.75
CA GLY A 210 -25.47 8.27 18.52
C GLY A 210 -23.97 8.16 18.65
N ARG A 211 -23.35 7.79 17.53
CA ARG A 211 -21.94 7.40 17.45
C ARG A 211 -21.28 8.01 16.22
N VAL A 212 -20.08 8.54 16.39
CA VAL A 212 -19.28 9.19 15.36
C VAL A 212 -17.93 8.51 15.25
N VAL A 213 -17.48 8.20 14.04
CA VAL A 213 -16.08 7.82 13.76
C VAL A 213 -15.53 8.82 12.75
N ALA A 214 -14.31 9.29 12.94
CA ALA A 214 -13.64 10.16 11.98
C ALA A 214 -12.22 9.70 11.73
N ILE A 215 -11.81 9.70 10.46
CA ILE A 215 -10.44 9.50 10.00
C ILE A 215 -9.98 10.74 9.24
N GLY A 216 -8.72 11.11 9.42
CA GLY A 216 -8.15 12.33 8.87
C GLY A 216 -7.75 12.28 7.39
N ASP A 217 -8.14 11.25 6.64
CA ASP A 217 -7.54 10.95 5.34
C ASP A 217 -8.49 10.13 4.48
N SER A 218 -8.56 10.46 3.19
CA SER A 218 -9.34 9.79 2.17
C SER A 218 -8.59 8.65 1.48
N SER A 219 -7.26 8.75 1.40
CA SER A 219 -6.39 7.79 0.72
C SER A 219 -6.54 6.34 1.21
N PRO A 220 -6.77 6.04 2.51
CA PRO A 220 -6.96 4.67 2.99
C PRO A 220 -8.08 3.90 2.31
N PHE A 221 -9.07 4.59 1.73
CA PHE A 221 -10.20 3.96 1.05
C PHE A 221 -10.19 4.12 -0.46
N ASP A 222 -9.17 4.76 -1.03
CA ASP A 222 -8.93 4.82 -2.47
C ASP A 222 -8.56 3.43 -3.01
N ASP A 223 -9.34 2.93 -3.96
CA ASP A 223 -9.14 1.65 -4.66
C ASP A 223 -8.50 1.81 -6.06
N GLY A 224 -8.12 3.04 -6.44
CA GLY A 224 -7.54 3.32 -7.75
C GLY A 224 -8.55 3.39 -8.89
N THR A 225 -9.85 3.38 -8.61
CA THR A 225 -10.91 3.53 -9.61
C THR A 225 -11.30 5.01 -9.76
N GLY A 226 -11.09 5.57 -10.94
CA GLY A 226 -11.70 6.85 -11.30
C GLY A 226 -13.13 6.66 -11.79
N SER A 227 -14.03 7.64 -11.62
CA SER A 227 -15.34 7.57 -12.27
C SER A 227 -15.18 7.67 -13.80
N PRO A 228 -16.16 7.19 -14.59
CA PRO A 228 -16.13 7.30 -16.05
C PRO A 228 -15.99 8.75 -16.57
N ASN A 229 -16.35 9.73 -15.74
CA ASN A 229 -16.27 11.17 -16.02
C ASN A 229 -15.17 11.87 -15.20
N GLY A 230 -14.41 11.10 -14.41
CA GLY A 230 -13.40 11.54 -13.45
C GLY A 230 -12.07 11.93 -14.07
N SER A 231 -11.27 12.67 -13.31
CA SER A 231 -9.99 13.19 -13.76
C SER A 231 -8.95 12.07 -14.02
N LYS A 232 -8.10 12.26 -15.04
CA LYS A 232 -7.05 11.29 -15.50
C LYS A 232 -5.85 11.21 -14.56
N ASN A 233 -6.02 11.46 -13.27
CA ASN A 233 -4.92 11.74 -12.35
C ASN A 233 -4.44 10.50 -11.58
N LYS A 234 -3.24 10.59 -11.00
CA LYS A 234 -2.63 9.50 -10.21
C LYS A 234 -3.46 9.26 -8.94
N LEU A 235 -4.13 8.11 -8.90
CA LEU A 235 -4.87 7.63 -7.73
C LEU A 235 -3.95 6.88 -6.78
N HIS A 236 -4.31 6.86 -5.50
CA HIS A 236 -3.56 6.24 -4.41
C HIS A 236 -4.23 4.93 -3.99
N ASP A 237 -4.31 3.96 -4.92
CA ASP A 237 -4.84 2.63 -4.64
C ASP A 237 -4.17 2.00 -3.40
N SER A 238 -4.88 2.01 -2.26
CA SER A 238 -4.39 1.53 -0.98
C SER A 238 -5.44 0.71 -0.21
N TYR A 239 -6.69 0.69 -0.66
CA TYR A 239 -7.79 0.00 0.01
C TYR A 239 -7.52 -1.50 0.17
N ASP A 240 -7.13 -2.19 -0.91
CA ASP A 240 -6.91 -3.63 -0.89
C ASP A 240 -5.54 -4.05 -0.36
N SER A 241 -4.68 -3.11 0.06
CA SER A 241 -3.32 -3.41 0.50
C SER A 241 -3.29 -4.46 1.62
N PHE A 242 -2.60 -5.58 1.39
CA PHE A 242 -2.41 -6.62 2.40
C PHE A 242 -1.51 -6.14 3.57
N MET A 243 -0.82 -5.01 3.40
CA MET A 243 0.00 -4.39 4.45
C MET A 243 -0.84 -3.66 5.49
N TYR A 244 -2.05 -3.20 5.15
CA TYR A 244 -2.93 -2.43 6.03
C TYR A 244 -4.26 -3.15 6.28
N SER A 245 -5.06 -2.59 7.19
CA SER A 245 -6.37 -3.10 7.59
C SER A 245 -7.48 -2.09 7.27
N HIS A 246 -7.35 -1.33 6.17
CA HIS A 246 -8.33 -0.32 5.79
C HIS A 246 -9.74 -0.90 5.56
N PRO A 247 -9.93 -2.07 4.92
CA PRO A 247 -11.26 -2.68 4.80
C PRO A 247 -11.88 -3.03 6.16
N GLN A 248 -11.07 -3.56 7.08
CA GLN A 248 -11.49 -3.84 8.45
C GLN A 248 -11.88 -2.57 9.21
N LEU A 249 -11.11 -1.49 9.06
CA LEU A 249 -11.41 -0.20 9.69
C LEU A 249 -12.71 0.40 9.15
N ALA A 250 -12.90 0.42 7.83
CA ALA A 250 -14.13 0.89 7.19
C ALA A 250 -15.35 0.10 7.66
N TYR A 251 -15.27 -1.24 7.66
CA TYR A 251 -16.34 -2.09 8.16
C TYR A 251 -16.66 -1.79 9.62
N ASN A 252 -15.63 -1.73 10.48
CA ASN A 252 -15.85 -1.51 11.90
C ASN A 252 -16.43 -0.11 12.18
N ALA A 253 -16.02 0.91 11.43
CA ALA A 253 -16.56 2.25 11.54
C ALA A 253 -18.07 2.25 11.25
N VAL A 254 -18.47 1.72 10.09
CA VAL A 254 -19.89 1.67 9.69
C VAL A 254 -20.70 0.72 10.58
N ALA A 255 -20.16 -0.43 10.97
CA ALA A 255 -20.83 -1.35 11.89
C ALA A 255 -21.07 -0.70 13.25
N TRP A 256 -20.06 -0.06 13.83
CA TRP A 256 -20.20 0.57 15.13
C TRP A 256 -21.16 1.77 15.11
N THR A 257 -21.11 2.61 14.07
CA THR A 257 -21.99 3.79 13.94
C THR A 257 -23.43 3.42 13.64
N THR A 258 -23.69 2.32 12.94
CA THR A 258 -25.05 1.78 12.72
C THR A 258 -25.60 0.94 13.87
N GLY A 259 -24.84 0.80 14.98
CA GLY A 259 -25.26 -0.01 16.13
C GLY A 259 -25.10 -1.52 15.95
N LYS A 260 -24.57 -1.99 14.82
CA LYS A 260 -24.25 -3.40 14.59
C LYS A 260 -23.03 -3.85 15.39
N GLU A 261 -22.93 -5.16 15.61
CA GLU A 261 -21.76 -5.74 16.26
C GLU A 261 -20.51 -5.64 15.37
N THR A 262 -19.45 -5.07 15.94
CA THR A 262 -18.08 -5.26 15.47
C THR A 262 -17.61 -6.64 15.92
N GLY A 263 -16.76 -7.33 15.15
CA GLY A 263 -16.32 -8.69 15.51
C GLY A 263 -16.13 -9.62 14.32
N LYS A 264 -16.63 -9.21 13.15
CA LYS A 264 -16.35 -9.90 11.89
C LYS A 264 -14.97 -9.53 11.38
N ARG A 265 -14.17 -10.55 11.02
CA ARG A 265 -12.88 -10.34 10.34
C ARG A 265 -13.14 -10.03 8.87
N ILE A 266 -12.67 -8.87 8.44
CA ILE A 266 -12.69 -8.39 7.06
C ILE A 266 -11.25 -8.37 6.56
N PRO A 267 -10.84 -9.33 5.72
CA PRO A 267 -9.49 -9.36 5.19
C PRO A 267 -9.30 -8.27 4.13
N SER A 268 -8.09 -7.70 4.07
CA SER A 268 -7.60 -7.02 2.86
C SER A 268 -7.31 -8.05 1.76
N ARG A 269 -6.63 -7.66 0.66
CA ARG A 269 -6.21 -8.62 -0.39
C ARG A 269 -5.50 -9.81 0.23
N ILE A 270 -6.03 -11.00 -0.02
CA ILE A 270 -5.45 -12.23 0.51
C ILE A 270 -4.24 -12.60 -0.35
N VAL A 271 -3.08 -12.72 0.30
CA VAL A 271 -1.83 -13.19 -0.31
C VAL A 271 -1.25 -14.36 0.48
N PRO A 272 -0.53 -15.30 -0.16
CA PRO A 272 0.18 -16.35 0.56
C PRO A 272 1.26 -15.75 1.47
N MET A 273 1.22 -16.08 2.76
CA MET A 273 2.20 -15.63 3.75
C MET A 273 3.28 -16.69 3.97
N PHE A 274 4.45 -16.26 4.45
CA PHE A 274 5.63 -17.12 4.58
C PHE A 274 5.40 -18.46 5.32
N ASN A 275 4.47 -18.47 6.28
CA ASN A 275 4.14 -19.62 7.12
C ASN A 275 3.32 -20.70 6.38
N GLU A 276 2.78 -20.39 5.21
CA GLU A 276 2.07 -21.35 4.34
C GLU A 276 3.03 -22.12 3.41
N ALA A 277 4.29 -21.68 3.31
CA ALA A 277 5.28 -22.30 2.43
C ALA A 277 5.73 -23.67 2.95
N LYS A 278 5.80 -24.65 2.05
CA LYS A 278 6.24 -26.02 2.38
C LYS A 278 7.72 -26.22 2.08
N ALA A 279 8.45 -26.80 3.03
CA ALA A 279 9.87 -27.14 2.86
C ALA A 279 10.15 -28.02 1.63
N SER A 280 9.24 -28.94 1.29
CA SER A 280 9.36 -29.82 0.12
C SER A 280 9.32 -29.07 -1.22
N GLU A 281 8.85 -27.82 -1.22
CA GLU A 281 8.71 -26.97 -2.40
C GLU A 281 9.74 -25.84 -2.41
N LYS A 282 10.75 -25.91 -1.53
CA LYS A 282 11.77 -24.86 -1.32
C LYS A 282 12.29 -24.27 -2.63
N ALA A 283 12.65 -25.11 -3.60
CA ALA A 283 13.25 -24.68 -4.86
C ALA A 283 12.37 -23.73 -5.70
N ILE A 284 11.05 -23.79 -5.55
CA ILE A 284 10.09 -22.98 -6.32
C ILE A 284 9.40 -21.90 -5.46
N ASN A 285 9.68 -21.87 -4.16
CA ASN A 285 9.14 -20.87 -3.24
C ASN A 285 10.03 -19.61 -3.25
N ILE A 286 9.39 -18.47 -3.53
CA ILE A 286 9.96 -17.13 -3.49
C ILE A 286 9.37 -16.43 -2.26
N LEU A 287 10.24 -15.94 -1.37
CA LEU A 287 9.86 -15.02 -0.31
C LEU A 287 10.12 -13.58 -0.75
N ILE A 288 9.14 -12.72 -0.59
CA ILE A 288 9.27 -11.27 -0.75
C ILE A 288 9.22 -10.62 0.61
N ASP A 289 10.21 -9.78 0.89
CA ASP A 289 10.18 -8.87 2.03
C ASP A 289 9.23 -7.70 1.78
N ALA A 290 8.26 -7.53 2.68
CA ALA A 290 7.34 -6.39 2.72
C ALA A 290 7.33 -5.71 4.11
N ALA A 291 8.32 -6.01 4.96
CA ALA A 291 8.39 -5.54 6.34
C ALA A 291 9.24 -4.27 6.53
N HIS A 292 10.05 -3.90 5.53
CA HIS A 292 11.11 -2.90 5.66
C HIS A 292 10.82 -1.60 4.92
N GLY A 293 9.54 -1.19 4.85
CA GLY A 293 9.15 0.05 4.17
C GLY A 293 9.43 -0.02 2.66
N ASN A 294 9.29 -1.22 2.10
CA ASN A 294 9.47 -1.52 0.70
C ASN A 294 8.40 -0.79 -0.13
N ALA A 295 8.83 0.09 -1.03
CA ALA A 295 7.90 0.87 -1.83
C ALA A 295 6.98 -0.04 -2.67
N SER A 296 5.67 0.07 -2.47
CA SER A 296 4.64 -0.64 -3.24
C SER A 296 4.77 -2.18 -3.26
N SER A 297 5.35 -2.78 -2.22
CA SER A 297 5.47 -4.25 -2.10
C SER A 297 4.12 -4.96 -1.95
N ASP A 298 3.07 -4.22 -1.63
CA ASP A 298 1.67 -4.64 -1.64
C ASP A 298 1.05 -4.73 -3.04
N LYS A 299 1.62 -4.00 -4.01
CA LYS A 299 1.17 -3.92 -5.41
C LYS A 299 2.07 -4.76 -6.30
N MET A 300 1.94 -6.08 -6.24
CA MET A 300 2.78 -7.03 -7.00
C MET A 300 1.95 -8.10 -7.72
N LYS A 301 0.67 -7.84 -7.97
CA LYS A 301 -0.31 -8.83 -8.46
C LYS A 301 0.08 -9.36 -9.83
N THR A 302 0.62 -8.53 -10.72
CA THR A 302 1.11 -8.95 -12.03
C THR A 302 2.32 -9.87 -11.91
N PHE A 303 3.27 -9.50 -11.05
CA PHE A 303 4.44 -10.35 -10.76
C PHE A 303 3.99 -11.70 -10.20
N GLU A 304 3.09 -11.72 -9.21
CA GLU A 304 2.51 -12.95 -8.63
C GLU A 304 1.86 -13.85 -9.70
N LYS A 305 0.99 -13.27 -10.55
CA LYS A 305 0.37 -14.00 -11.67
C LYS A 305 1.42 -14.56 -12.62
N HIS A 306 2.44 -13.77 -12.95
CA HIS A 306 3.50 -14.19 -13.87
C HIS A 306 4.35 -15.33 -13.29
N MET A 307 4.71 -15.26 -12.00
CA MET A 307 5.45 -16.32 -11.31
C MET A 307 4.65 -17.61 -11.25
N LYS A 308 3.35 -17.52 -10.92
CA LYS A 308 2.45 -18.67 -10.90
C LYS A 308 2.36 -19.36 -12.25
N ARG A 309 2.27 -18.61 -13.36
CA ARG A 309 2.28 -19.14 -14.73
C ARG A 309 3.59 -19.89 -15.07
N ASN A 310 4.69 -19.56 -14.39
CA ASN A 310 5.99 -20.21 -14.55
C ASN A 310 6.24 -21.35 -13.54
N GLY A 311 5.23 -21.76 -12.77
CA GLY A 311 5.36 -22.85 -11.80
C GLY A 311 6.08 -22.46 -10.50
N LEU A 312 6.19 -21.16 -10.21
CA LEU A 312 6.77 -20.63 -8.98
C LEU A 312 5.66 -20.20 -8.01
N LYS A 313 6.01 -20.11 -6.73
CA LYS A 313 5.09 -19.70 -5.67
C LYS A 313 5.65 -18.48 -4.95
N VAL A 314 4.86 -17.41 -4.91
CA VAL A 314 5.23 -16.16 -4.26
C VAL A 314 4.58 -16.11 -2.89
N TYR A 315 5.38 -15.75 -1.89
CA TYR A 315 4.96 -15.57 -0.51
C TYR A 315 5.51 -14.25 0.02
N PHE A 316 4.80 -13.66 0.98
CA PHE A 316 5.20 -12.40 1.60
C PHE A 316 5.53 -12.58 3.09
N THR A 317 6.37 -11.69 3.62
CA THR A 317 6.54 -11.50 5.06
C THR A 317 6.35 -10.03 5.43
N LEU A 318 5.59 -9.80 6.49
CA LEU A 318 5.46 -8.51 7.20
C LEU A 318 6.23 -8.52 8.53
N ASN A 319 7.02 -9.58 8.76
CA ASN A 319 7.82 -9.80 9.95
C ASN A 319 9.31 -9.70 9.61
N LEU A 320 10.13 -9.46 10.64
CA LEU A 320 11.57 -9.65 10.58
C LEU A 320 11.91 -11.04 10.03
N ILE A 321 12.85 -11.09 9.11
CA ILE A 321 13.36 -12.30 8.47
C ILE A 321 14.21 -13.05 9.50
N LYS A 322 13.86 -14.32 9.70
CA LYS A 322 14.53 -15.21 10.65
C LYS A 322 14.99 -16.50 9.97
N PRO A 323 16.02 -17.19 10.50
CA PRO A 323 16.55 -18.41 9.88
C PRO A 323 15.48 -19.48 9.63
N GLU A 324 14.55 -19.68 10.55
CA GLU A 324 13.48 -20.68 10.46
C GLU A 324 12.46 -20.39 9.35
N MET A 325 12.32 -19.14 8.94
CA MET A 325 11.49 -18.72 7.82
C MET A 325 12.18 -19.14 6.51
N LEU A 326 13.45 -18.78 6.35
CA LEU A 326 14.22 -18.96 5.13
C LEU A 326 14.43 -20.42 4.70
N LYS A 327 14.30 -21.38 5.63
CA LYS A 327 14.45 -22.81 5.33
C LYS A 327 13.47 -23.32 4.25
N ASN A 328 12.32 -22.68 4.10
CA ASN A 328 11.26 -23.07 3.16
C ASN A 328 11.38 -22.37 1.80
N PHE A 329 12.39 -21.52 1.60
CA PHE A 329 12.54 -20.69 0.40
C PHE A 329 13.88 -20.91 -0.29
N GLY A 330 13.83 -21.04 -1.61
CA GLY A 330 14.99 -21.10 -2.50
C GLY A 330 15.42 -19.72 -2.96
N THR A 331 14.47 -18.77 -3.00
CA THR A 331 14.71 -17.39 -3.43
C THR A 331 14.13 -16.40 -2.43
N LEU A 332 14.88 -15.35 -2.14
CA LEU A 332 14.48 -14.19 -1.35
C LEU A 332 14.61 -12.95 -2.23
N ILE A 333 13.56 -12.12 -2.27
CA ILE A 333 13.53 -10.84 -2.97
C ILE A 333 13.47 -9.73 -1.93
N LEU A 334 14.40 -8.77 -2.01
CA LEU A 334 14.42 -7.54 -1.22
C LEU A 334 14.12 -6.36 -2.16
N PRO A 335 12.86 -5.89 -2.23
CA PRO A 335 12.46 -4.81 -3.14
C PRO A 335 12.58 -3.44 -2.44
N ASP A 336 13.68 -2.71 -2.68
CA ASP A 336 13.93 -1.33 -2.25
C ASP A 336 13.51 -1.01 -0.80
N PRO A 337 14.10 -1.70 0.20
CA PRO A 337 13.76 -1.53 1.61
C PRO A 337 14.25 -0.18 2.16
N SER A 338 13.32 0.65 2.64
CA SER A 338 13.64 1.97 3.21
C SER A 338 14.07 1.90 4.68
N PHE A 339 13.67 0.86 5.42
CA PHE A 339 14.07 0.65 6.81
C PHE A 339 15.26 -0.31 6.89
N ARG A 340 16.20 0.02 7.78
CA ARG A 340 17.42 -0.75 7.97
C ARG A 340 17.12 -2.12 8.58
N TYR A 341 17.65 -3.18 7.99
CA TYR A 341 17.73 -4.50 8.62
C TYR A 341 18.59 -4.46 9.90
N ILE A 342 18.13 -5.13 10.95
CA ILE A 342 18.96 -5.30 12.15
C ILE A 342 20.08 -6.31 11.89
N ASP A 343 21.15 -6.27 12.70
CA ASP A 343 22.33 -7.12 12.48
C ASP A 343 22.01 -8.62 12.47
N THR A 344 21.14 -9.08 13.37
CA THR A 344 20.76 -10.51 13.47
C THR A 344 19.98 -10.99 12.25
N GLU A 345 19.17 -10.12 11.68
CA GLU A 345 18.38 -10.39 10.48
C GLU A 345 19.25 -10.42 9.23
N ALA A 346 20.12 -9.42 9.06
CA ALA A 346 21.08 -9.39 7.96
C ALA A 346 22.04 -10.59 8.04
N GLN A 347 22.42 -11.03 9.25
CA GLN A 347 23.19 -12.26 9.45
C GLN A 347 22.40 -13.51 9.04
N ALA A 348 21.12 -13.61 9.39
CA ALA A 348 20.27 -14.74 8.98
C ALA A 348 20.16 -14.84 7.45
N ILE A 349 19.99 -13.71 6.76
CA ILE A 349 19.99 -13.65 5.29
C ILE A 349 21.35 -14.11 4.75
N ALA A 350 22.45 -13.66 5.35
CA ALA A 350 23.80 -14.04 4.93
C ALA A 350 24.06 -15.53 5.09
N ASP A 351 23.73 -16.12 6.24
CA ASP A 351 23.94 -17.54 6.51
C ASP A 351 23.12 -18.42 5.54
N TRP A 352 21.86 -18.05 5.30
CA TRP A 352 21.00 -18.74 4.34
C TRP A 352 21.53 -18.63 2.90
N PHE A 353 22.01 -17.44 2.53
CA PHE A 353 22.60 -17.18 1.21
C PHE A 353 23.87 -18.03 1.01
N MET A 354 24.77 -18.06 1.99
CA MET A 354 25.98 -18.89 1.97
C MET A 354 25.67 -20.40 1.92
N ALA A 355 24.49 -20.81 2.42
CA ALA A 355 23.97 -22.18 2.33
C ALA A 355 23.31 -22.51 0.97
N GLY A 356 23.40 -21.64 -0.03
CA GLY A 356 22.91 -21.88 -1.39
C GLY A 356 21.59 -21.17 -1.74
N GLY A 357 21.19 -20.17 -0.96
CA GLY A 357 20.04 -19.32 -1.27
C GLY A 357 20.27 -18.43 -2.50
N ASN A 358 19.19 -18.10 -3.20
CA ASN A 358 19.21 -17.15 -4.30
C ASN A 358 18.66 -15.80 -3.82
N LEU A 359 19.49 -14.76 -3.80
CA LEU A 359 19.11 -13.43 -3.34
C LEU A 359 18.91 -12.50 -4.54
N ILE A 360 17.72 -11.92 -4.67
CA ILE A 360 17.42 -10.89 -5.66
C ILE A 360 17.19 -9.58 -4.93
N MET A 361 17.91 -8.53 -5.32
CA MET A 361 17.76 -7.19 -4.77
C MET A 361 17.41 -6.22 -5.87
N GLY A 362 16.33 -5.47 -5.67
CA GLY A 362 16.00 -4.29 -6.46
C GLY A 362 16.22 -3.04 -5.63
N ALA A 363 16.86 -2.02 -6.19
CA ALA A 363 16.95 -0.70 -5.57
C ALA A 363 16.14 0.31 -6.39
N ALA A 364 16.36 1.60 -6.11
CA ALA A 364 15.87 2.69 -6.93
C ALA A 364 16.92 3.79 -7.03
N TRP A 365 16.64 4.77 -7.88
CA TRP A 365 17.40 6.02 -7.98
C TRP A 365 17.55 6.72 -6.62
N ASP A 366 18.61 7.50 -6.53
CA ASP A 366 18.95 8.29 -5.35
C ASP A 366 17.92 9.40 -5.08
N SER A 367 16.89 9.06 -4.30
CA SER A 367 15.89 9.98 -3.79
C SER A 367 16.25 10.40 -2.36
N SER A 368 16.36 11.71 -2.14
CA SER A 368 16.74 12.36 -0.87
C SER A 368 15.95 11.96 0.39
N LYS A 369 14.89 11.16 0.26
CA LYS A 369 13.97 10.75 1.33
C LYS A 369 14.00 9.25 1.65
N LEU A 370 14.44 8.38 0.73
CA LEU A 370 14.42 6.92 0.90
C LEU A 370 15.79 6.34 0.54
N ARG A 371 16.48 5.73 1.52
CA ARG A 371 17.87 5.25 1.39
C ARG A 371 17.95 3.73 1.14
N GLY A 372 17.20 3.23 0.18
CA GLY A 372 17.16 1.80 -0.13
C GLY A 372 18.53 1.22 -0.52
N THR A 373 19.31 1.98 -1.28
CA THR A 373 20.71 1.66 -1.66
C THR A 373 21.59 1.38 -0.44
N ALA A 374 21.55 2.26 0.58
CA ALA A 374 22.33 2.11 1.80
C ALA A 374 21.88 0.89 2.63
N THR A 375 20.56 0.67 2.73
CA THR A 375 19.99 -0.50 3.42
C THR A 375 20.44 -1.80 2.77
N LEU A 376 20.37 -1.89 1.44
CA LEU A 376 20.79 -3.08 0.70
C LEU A 376 22.31 -3.26 0.76
N ASN A 377 23.09 -2.19 0.62
CA ASN A 377 24.55 -2.23 0.73
C ASN A 377 25.03 -2.71 2.12
N PHE A 378 24.27 -2.46 3.19
CA PHE A 378 24.54 -3.04 4.51
C PHE A 378 24.42 -4.57 4.50
N VAL A 379 23.37 -5.13 3.89
CA VAL A 379 23.21 -6.59 3.72
C VAL A 379 24.31 -7.16 2.80
N LEU A 380 24.62 -6.47 1.71
CA LEU A 380 25.71 -6.85 0.78
C LEU A 380 27.07 -6.93 1.49
N GLY A 381 27.32 -6.05 2.47
CA GLY A 381 28.50 -6.10 3.32
C GLY A 381 28.56 -7.36 4.19
N LYS A 382 27.42 -7.83 4.73
CA LYS A 382 27.35 -9.06 5.54
C LYS A 382 27.60 -10.31 4.73
N ILE A 383 27.12 -10.36 3.48
CA ILE A 383 27.35 -11.51 2.58
C ILE A 383 28.72 -11.47 1.91
N GLY A 384 29.48 -10.38 2.03
CA GLY A 384 30.80 -10.25 1.42
C GLY A 384 30.80 -10.06 -0.10
N ALA A 385 29.68 -9.62 -0.68
CA ALA A 385 29.55 -9.39 -2.12
C ALA A 385 30.51 -8.30 -2.60
N VAL A 386 30.88 -8.37 -3.88
CA VAL A 386 31.66 -7.35 -4.59
C VAL A 386 30.76 -6.22 -5.07
N MET A 387 29.57 -6.54 -5.57
CA MET A 387 28.63 -5.53 -6.10
C MET A 387 28.04 -4.65 -5.00
N ARG A 388 27.76 -3.39 -5.33
CA ARG A 388 27.05 -2.40 -4.51
C ARG A 388 26.06 -1.63 -5.39
N PHE A 389 24.98 -1.15 -4.78
CA PHE A 389 24.12 -0.15 -5.41
C PHE A 389 24.79 1.23 -5.32
N ASN A 390 24.75 1.97 -6.42
CA ASN A 390 25.22 3.34 -6.48
C ASN A 390 24.12 4.31 -6.02
N ASP A 391 24.52 5.44 -5.45
CA ASP A 391 23.61 6.53 -5.08
C ASP A 391 23.45 7.48 -6.28
N ASP A 392 22.95 6.98 -7.41
CA ASP A 392 22.81 7.75 -8.64
C ASP A 392 21.44 7.56 -9.32
N GLN A 393 21.28 8.17 -10.50
CA GLN A 393 20.18 7.88 -11.42
C GLN A 393 20.69 7.79 -12.85
N VAL A 394 20.36 6.70 -13.56
CA VAL A 394 20.70 6.51 -14.97
C VAL A 394 19.67 7.21 -15.87
N TRP A 395 20.15 7.95 -16.86
CA TRP A 395 19.39 8.75 -17.80
C TRP A 395 19.77 8.40 -19.24
N ASP A 396 18.77 8.41 -20.11
CA ASP A 396 18.95 8.31 -21.57
C ASP A 396 17.98 9.28 -22.26
N GLU A 397 18.49 10.19 -23.08
CA GLU A 397 17.66 11.18 -23.79
C GLU A 397 17.09 10.65 -25.11
N LYS A 398 17.50 9.46 -25.56
CA LYS A 398 17.15 8.91 -26.87
C LYS A 398 16.36 7.60 -26.75
N ASN A 399 16.84 6.64 -25.97
CA ASN A 399 16.24 5.32 -25.78
C ASN A 399 15.51 5.28 -24.46
N LYS A 400 14.39 6.00 -24.42
CA LYS A 400 13.60 6.21 -23.22
C LYS A 400 12.13 5.99 -23.49
N THR A 401 11.38 5.88 -22.41
CA THR A 401 9.92 5.96 -22.40
C THR A 401 9.50 7.44 -22.57
N ASN A 402 8.46 7.89 -21.88
CA ASN A 402 8.09 9.31 -21.85
C ASN A 402 9.02 10.18 -20.98
N LYS A 403 9.92 9.57 -20.19
CA LYS A 403 10.84 10.27 -19.28
C LYS A 403 12.28 9.77 -19.45
N PRO A 404 13.31 10.63 -19.34
CA PRO A 404 14.72 10.21 -19.51
C PRO A 404 15.20 9.11 -18.56
N TRP A 405 14.57 8.97 -17.39
CA TRP A 405 14.89 7.94 -16.40
C TRP A 405 14.11 6.63 -16.60
N GLY A 406 13.23 6.54 -17.60
CA GLY A 406 12.61 5.30 -18.05
C GLY A 406 13.43 4.72 -19.20
N VAL A 407 14.56 4.08 -18.89
CA VAL A 407 15.57 3.68 -19.87
C VAL A 407 15.17 2.37 -20.55
N LEU A 408 15.20 2.37 -21.89
CA LEU A 408 15.09 1.18 -22.74
C LEU A 408 16.50 0.68 -23.05
N SER A 409 17.03 -0.17 -22.17
CA SER A 409 18.40 -0.68 -22.25
C SER A 409 18.53 -1.76 -23.31
N ARG A 410 19.45 -1.54 -24.25
CA ARG A 410 19.84 -2.51 -25.29
C ARG A 410 21.23 -3.10 -25.08
N GLY A 411 21.91 -2.71 -24.00
CA GLY A 411 23.15 -3.31 -23.53
C GLY A 411 22.92 -4.69 -22.92
N ILE A 412 22.36 -5.63 -23.70
CA ILE A 412 22.03 -6.97 -23.24
C ILE A 412 23.23 -7.90 -23.45
N LYS A 413 23.63 -8.62 -22.39
CA LYS A 413 24.72 -9.61 -22.47
C LYS A 413 24.39 -10.67 -23.52
N LYS A 414 25.32 -10.91 -24.44
CA LYS A 414 25.18 -11.95 -25.46
C LYS A 414 25.51 -13.33 -24.88
N ASP A 415 24.95 -14.37 -25.49
CA ASP A 415 25.28 -15.78 -25.22
C ASP A 415 25.10 -16.21 -23.75
N HIS A 416 24.20 -15.56 -23.02
CA HIS A 416 23.91 -15.90 -21.62
C HIS A 416 22.47 -16.45 -21.49
N PRO A 417 22.24 -17.54 -20.73
CA PRO A 417 20.91 -18.17 -20.63
C PRO A 417 19.82 -17.23 -20.13
N VAL A 418 20.15 -16.31 -19.21
CA VAL A 418 19.18 -15.33 -18.68
C VAL A 418 18.74 -14.33 -19.74
N THR A 419 19.62 -13.93 -20.65
CA THR A 419 19.34 -12.92 -21.68
C THR A 419 18.94 -13.54 -23.02
N ALA A 420 18.77 -14.87 -23.08
CA ALA A 420 18.37 -15.56 -24.30
C ALA A 420 17.01 -15.04 -24.81
N GLY A 421 16.99 -14.54 -26.05
CA GLY A 421 15.80 -13.96 -26.69
C GLY A 421 15.44 -12.55 -26.19
N VAL A 422 16.29 -11.91 -25.38
CA VAL A 422 16.09 -10.54 -24.89
C VAL A 422 16.93 -9.59 -25.73
N THR A 423 16.31 -8.53 -26.25
CA THR A 423 17.01 -7.47 -26.99
C THR A 423 16.89 -6.11 -26.30
N THR A 424 15.79 -5.89 -25.58
CA THR A 424 15.53 -4.67 -24.84
C THR A 424 14.99 -5.00 -23.45
N ALA A 425 15.59 -4.42 -22.42
CA ALA A 425 15.10 -4.45 -21.04
C ALA A 425 14.72 -3.03 -20.62
N ILE A 426 13.54 -2.87 -20.02
CA ILE A 426 13.07 -1.57 -19.53
C ILE A 426 13.40 -1.41 -18.04
N THR A 427 13.81 -0.21 -17.66
CA THR A 427 14.05 0.15 -16.25
C THR A 427 13.48 1.52 -15.95
N TRP A 428 12.98 1.69 -14.72
CA TRP A 428 12.31 2.93 -14.30
C TRP A 428 13.01 3.50 -13.07
N GLY A 429 13.56 4.71 -13.21
CA GLY A 429 14.26 5.37 -12.10
C GLY A 429 15.34 4.48 -11.53
N THR A 430 16.20 3.93 -12.39
CA THR A 430 17.23 2.98 -12.00
C THR A 430 18.48 3.69 -11.49
N CYS A 431 19.09 3.15 -10.43
CA CYS A 431 20.50 3.41 -10.14
C CYS A 431 21.40 2.46 -10.95
N SER A 432 22.69 2.74 -10.97
CA SER A 432 23.73 1.84 -11.49
C SER A 432 24.32 0.98 -10.37
N LEU A 433 25.12 -0.01 -10.78
CA LEU A 433 25.88 -0.87 -9.88
C LEU A 433 27.34 -0.45 -9.87
N ILE A 434 27.99 -0.51 -8.71
CA ILE A 434 29.42 -0.23 -8.53
C ILE A 434 30.09 -1.39 -7.77
N ASP A 435 31.41 -1.37 -7.67
CA ASP A 435 32.13 -2.31 -6.83
C ASP A 435 32.22 -1.84 -5.37
N ARG A 436 32.65 -2.74 -4.47
CA ARG A 436 32.86 -2.46 -3.04
C ARG A 436 33.94 -1.42 -2.73
N ASN A 437 34.71 -0.98 -3.72
CA ASN A 437 35.74 0.06 -3.60
C ASN A 437 35.26 1.40 -4.17
N ASN A 438 33.95 1.53 -4.43
CA ASN A 438 33.32 2.70 -5.04
C ASN A 438 33.87 3.04 -6.42
N GLN A 439 34.16 2.02 -7.24
CA GLN A 439 34.52 2.15 -8.64
C GLN A 439 33.40 1.67 -9.56
N PRO A 440 33.30 2.20 -10.80
CA PRO A 440 32.44 1.64 -11.83
C PRO A 440 32.58 0.11 -11.95
N LEU A 441 31.46 -0.61 -11.87
CA LEU A 441 31.46 -2.07 -11.96
C LEU A 441 31.86 -2.54 -13.36
N THR A 442 32.79 -3.51 -13.42
CA THR A 442 33.21 -4.22 -14.63
C THR A 442 33.19 -5.74 -14.38
N GLU A 443 33.23 -6.55 -15.45
CA GLU A 443 33.30 -8.02 -15.30
C GLU A 443 34.63 -8.52 -14.70
N GLU A 444 35.68 -7.69 -14.68
CA GLU A 444 36.94 -7.99 -14.00
C GLU A 444 36.77 -8.18 -12.49
N ALA A 445 35.67 -7.65 -11.93
CA ALA A 445 35.27 -7.84 -10.55
C ALA A 445 34.75 -9.28 -10.24
N GLY A 446 34.68 -10.16 -11.25
CA GLY A 446 34.19 -11.54 -11.11
C GLY A 446 32.67 -11.67 -11.16
N VAL A 447 32.01 -10.73 -11.83
CA VAL A 447 30.55 -10.65 -11.96
C VAL A 447 30.13 -10.79 -13.43
N GLU A 448 28.88 -11.18 -13.66
CA GLU A 448 28.28 -11.23 -15.00
C GLU A 448 27.30 -10.06 -15.17
N ILE A 449 27.65 -9.07 -15.98
CA ILE A 449 26.76 -7.91 -16.23
C ILE A 449 25.76 -8.30 -17.30
N LEU A 450 24.49 -8.45 -16.92
CA LEU A 450 23.41 -8.91 -17.82
C LEU A 450 22.80 -7.77 -18.64
N VAL A 451 22.64 -6.61 -18.01
CA VAL A 451 22.05 -5.43 -18.62
C VAL A 451 22.93 -4.22 -18.27
N SER A 452 23.41 -3.53 -19.29
CA SER A 452 24.00 -2.21 -19.17
C SER A 452 23.12 -1.14 -19.83
N ALA A 453 23.32 0.11 -19.45
CA ALA A 453 22.74 1.24 -20.15
C ALA A 453 23.27 1.33 -21.59
N ASN A 454 22.62 2.15 -22.41
CA ASN A 454 23.06 2.38 -23.79
C ASN A 454 24.33 3.25 -23.82
N PRO A 455 25.12 3.22 -24.90
CA PRO A 455 26.35 4.03 -25.01
C PRO A 455 26.16 5.53 -24.83
N GLU A 456 24.98 6.06 -25.17
CA GLU A 456 24.60 7.47 -24.99
C GLU A 456 24.01 7.79 -23.61
N SER A 457 23.73 6.77 -22.80
CA SER A 457 23.23 6.97 -21.44
C SER A 457 24.33 7.55 -20.54
N PHE A 458 23.91 8.27 -19.49
CA PHE A 458 24.79 8.79 -18.45
C PHE A 458 24.12 8.62 -17.10
N ASN A 459 24.90 8.60 -16.02
CA ASN A 459 24.38 8.66 -14.67
C ASN A 459 24.62 10.02 -14.03
N LYS A 460 23.75 10.41 -13.11
CA LYS A 460 23.84 11.68 -12.38
C LYS A 460 23.72 11.45 -10.88
N ASP A 461 24.33 12.36 -10.13
CA ASP A 461 24.16 12.49 -8.68
C ASP A 461 22.82 13.16 -8.38
N GLY A 462 21.89 12.41 -7.78
CA GLY A 462 20.52 12.85 -7.50
C GLY A 462 20.46 13.71 -6.24
N ASP A 463 21.16 13.30 -5.19
CA ASP A 463 21.27 13.94 -3.90
C ASP A 463 22.74 14.16 -3.52
N LYS A 464 23.21 15.40 -3.73
CA LYS A 464 24.59 15.83 -3.43
C LYS A 464 25.06 15.60 -1.99
N ARG A 465 24.16 15.25 -1.06
CA ARG A 465 24.53 14.90 0.33
C ARG A 465 25.11 13.49 0.43
N VAL A 466 24.82 12.61 -0.53
CA VAL A 466 25.33 11.24 -0.62
C VAL A 466 25.94 11.06 -2.01
N PRO A 467 27.23 11.36 -2.18
CA PRO A 467 27.83 11.45 -3.51
C PRO A 467 27.75 10.14 -4.31
N ALA A 468 27.20 10.25 -5.52
CA ALA A 468 27.24 9.21 -6.54
C ALA A 468 28.65 8.93 -7.07
N VAL A 469 28.90 7.69 -7.50
CA VAL A 469 30.02 7.39 -8.40
C VAL A 469 29.57 7.62 -9.84
N LEU A 470 30.18 8.56 -10.54
CA LEU A 470 29.86 8.82 -11.95
C LEU A 470 30.66 7.91 -12.88
N TYR A 471 29.98 7.26 -13.81
CA TYR A 471 30.62 6.46 -14.84
C TYR A 471 31.30 7.37 -15.87
N PRO A 472 32.55 7.06 -16.29
CA PRO A 472 33.20 7.77 -17.38
C PRO A 472 32.39 7.66 -18.68
N LYS A 473 32.45 8.72 -19.50
CA LYS A 473 31.79 8.74 -20.81
C LYS A 473 32.26 7.56 -21.68
N GLY A 474 31.30 6.81 -22.23
CA GLY A 474 31.57 5.66 -23.09
C GLY A 474 31.82 4.35 -22.34
N MET A 475 31.90 4.37 -21.00
CA MET A 475 31.94 3.17 -20.19
C MET A 475 30.51 2.62 -20.04
N PRO A 476 30.26 1.32 -20.29
CA PRO A 476 28.95 0.72 -20.08
C PRO A 476 28.52 0.82 -18.61
N ILE A 477 27.40 1.50 -18.35
CA ILE A 477 26.84 1.64 -16.99
C ILE A 477 26.13 0.34 -16.63
N ALA A 478 26.58 -0.37 -15.60
CA ALA A 478 25.97 -1.62 -15.17
C ALA A 478 24.62 -1.35 -14.48
N ILE A 479 23.56 -2.03 -14.94
CA ILE A 479 22.18 -1.89 -14.40
C ILE A 479 21.74 -3.17 -13.70
N MET A 480 21.98 -4.33 -14.32
CA MET A 480 21.65 -5.64 -13.76
C MET A 480 22.83 -6.58 -13.91
N ALA A 481 23.18 -7.28 -12.83
CA ALA A 481 24.30 -8.22 -12.81
C ALA A 481 24.05 -9.40 -11.87
N ILE A 482 24.80 -10.48 -12.12
CA ILE A 482 24.84 -11.69 -11.28
C ILE A 482 26.23 -11.82 -10.67
N GLU A 483 26.26 -12.19 -9.39
CA GLU A 483 27.46 -12.57 -8.67
C GLU A 483 27.24 -13.94 -7.99
N LYS A 484 28.21 -14.84 -8.14
CA LYS A 484 28.27 -16.10 -7.39
C LYS A 484 29.17 -15.91 -6.19
N VAL A 485 28.62 -16.05 -4.99
CA VAL A 485 29.36 -15.90 -3.74
C VAL A 485 29.23 -17.19 -2.95
N VAL A 486 30.35 -17.92 -2.85
CA VAL A 486 30.37 -19.25 -2.24
C VAL A 486 29.33 -20.16 -2.92
N ASN A 487 28.21 -20.50 -2.25
CA ASN A 487 27.13 -21.30 -2.84
C ASN A 487 25.93 -20.46 -3.27
N GLY A 488 25.87 -19.20 -2.85
CA GLY A 488 24.75 -18.30 -3.10
C GLY A 488 24.80 -17.70 -4.50
N THR A 489 23.61 -17.34 -5.01
CA THR A 489 23.47 -16.57 -6.25
C THR A 489 22.88 -15.22 -5.94
N LEU A 490 23.64 -14.15 -6.13
CA LEU A 490 23.17 -12.79 -5.97
C LEU A 490 22.79 -12.23 -7.33
N VAL A 491 21.59 -11.67 -7.42
CA VAL A 491 21.11 -10.89 -8.57
C VAL A 491 20.80 -9.49 -8.08
N MET A 492 21.41 -8.49 -8.69
CA MET A 492 21.14 -7.09 -8.39
C MET A 492 20.60 -6.39 -9.63
N ILE A 493 19.60 -5.55 -9.43
CA ILE A 493 19.06 -4.66 -10.47
C ILE A 493 18.78 -3.29 -9.84
N GLY A 494 19.22 -2.21 -10.50
CA GLY A 494 19.08 -0.86 -9.96
C GLY A 494 17.66 -0.29 -9.91
N THR A 495 16.65 -1.10 -10.25
CA THR A 495 15.23 -0.74 -10.23
C THR A 495 14.38 -1.87 -9.65
N CYS A 496 13.29 -1.53 -8.96
CA CYS A 496 12.29 -2.49 -8.49
C CYS A 496 11.23 -2.81 -9.54
N ASN A 497 11.61 -3.51 -10.60
CA ASN A 497 10.69 -4.03 -11.62
C ASN A 497 9.86 -5.25 -11.13
N PHE A 498 9.35 -5.19 -9.91
CA PHE A 498 8.48 -6.23 -9.33
C PHE A 498 7.07 -5.70 -9.01
N THR A 499 6.94 -4.39 -8.79
CA THR A 499 5.68 -3.74 -8.41
C THR A 499 4.84 -3.47 -9.65
N ASP A 500 3.51 -3.47 -9.56
CA ASP A 500 2.61 -3.24 -10.69
C ASP A 500 2.80 -1.84 -11.31
N TYR A 501 3.39 -0.88 -10.61
CA TYR A 501 3.76 0.41 -11.18
C TYR A 501 4.96 0.34 -12.13
N GLN A 502 5.92 -0.54 -11.85
CA GLN A 502 7.17 -0.68 -12.63
C GLN A 502 7.21 -1.98 -13.44
N TYR A 503 6.27 -2.90 -13.19
CA TYR A 503 6.18 -4.17 -13.89
C TYR A 503 5.76 -3.87 -15.33
N PRO A 504 6.59 -4.23 -16.33
CA PRO A 504 6.43 -3.65 -17.66
C PRO A 504 5.11 -3.96 -18.36
N ASP A 505 4.52 -5.13 -18.06
CA ASP A 505 3.24 -5.61 -18.61
C ASP A 505 2.12 -5.58 -17.56
N SER A 506 2.21 -4.73 -16.53
CA SER A 506 1.13 -4.65 -15.54
C SER A 506 -0.18 -4.22 -16.16
N ASP A 507 -1.29 -4.68 -15.58
CA ASP A 507 -2.64 -4.26 -15.97
C ASP A 507 -2.75 -2.70 -15.90
N ILE A 508 -2.02 -2.07 -14.96
CA ILE A 508 -1.90 -0.60 -14.84
C ILE A 508 -1.26 0.01 -16.09
N ASN A 509 -0.12 -0.53 -16.55
CA ASN A 509 0.60 -0.03 -17.72
C ASN A 509 -0.11 -0.37 -19.05
N MET A 510 -0.91 -1.43 -19.08
CA MET A 510 -1.63 -1.92 -20.27
C MET A 510 -3.02 -1.32 -20.45
N SER A 511 -3.55 -0.57 -19.48
CA SER A 511 -4.90 0.02 -19.52
C SER A 511 -5.03 1.26 -20.44
N MET A 512 -3.92 1.77 -20.98
CA MET A 512 -3.96 2.94 -21.88
C MET A 512 -4.43 2.55 -23.30
N PRO A 513 -5.41 3.27 -23.88
CA PRO A 513 -5.85 3.03 -25.25
C PRO A 513 -4.73 3.26 -26.28
N GLY A 514 -4.55 2.31 -27.20
CA GLY A 514 -3.57 2.38 -28.30
C GLY A 514 -2.54 1.24 -28.28
N PRO A 515 -1.67 1.14 -29.30
CA PRO A 515 -0.55 0.20 -29.26
C PRO A 515 0.41 0.56 -28.12
N PRO A 516 1.11 -0.42 -27.50
CA PRO A 516 2.11 -0.13 -26.48
C PRO A 516 3.14 0.89 -27.00
N PRO A 517 3.50 1.92 -26.20
CA PRO A 517 4.39 2.98 -26.65
C PRO A 517 5.83 2.50 -26.91
N PHE A 518 6.18 1.29 -26.49
CA PHE A 518 7.49 0.67 -26.67
C PHE A 518 7.36 -0.87 -26.66
N THR A 519 8.37 -1.55 -27.23
CA THR A 519 8.52 -3.01 -27.18
C THR A 519 9.72 -3.39 -26.32
N HIS A 520 9.61 -4.46 -25.53
CA HIS A 520 10.69 -5.00 -24.72
C HIS A 520 10.45 -6.48 -24.38
N GLU A 521 11.50 -7.14 -23.88
CA GLU A 521 11.45 -8.56 -23.47
C GLU A 521 11.80 -8.72 -21.98
N THR A 522 11.61 -7.69 -21.16
CA THR A 522 11.86 -7.73 -19.70
C THR A 522 11.14 -8.88 -18.97
N PRO A 523 9.87 -9.24 -19.28
CA PRO A 523 9.25 -10.43 -18.71
C PRO A 523 10.00 -11.73 -19.09
N GLN A 524 10.50 -11.84 -20.32
CA GLN A 524 11.31 -12.98 -20.76
C GLN A 524 12.64 -13.06 -19.99
N LEU A 525 13.28 -11.92 -19.72
CA LEU A 525 14.47 -11.83 -18.87
C LEU A 525 14.20 -12.43 -17.48
N TRP A 526 13.09 -12.03 -16.84
CA TRP A 526 12.68 -12.59 -15.55
C TRP A 526 12.33 -14.08 -15.62
N ASN A 527 11.68 -14.52 -16.71
CA ASN A 527 11.38 -15.94 -16.94
C ASN A 527 12.64 -16.79 -16.99
N ASN A 528 13.62 -16.37 -17.79
CA ASN A 528 14.87 -17.08 -17.93
C ASN A 528 15.62 -17.11 -16.59
N LEU A 529 15.73 -15.96 -15.91
CA LEU A 529 16.39 -15.86 -14.61
C LEU A 529 15.76 -16.79 -13.57
N LEU A 530 14.46 -16.67 -13.34
CA LEU A 530 13.82 -17.39 -12.24
C LEU A 530 13.72 -18.89 -12.52
N ARG A 531 13.60 -19.29 -13.79
CA ARG A 531 13.74 -20.70 -14.18
C ARG A 531 15.14 -21.22 -13.89
N GLN A 532 16.19 -20.42 -14.11
CA GLN A 532 17.55 -20.80 -13.78
C GLN A 532 17.75 -20.92 -12.26
N LEU A 533 17.23 -19.97 -11.48
CA LEU A 533 17.36 -19.97 -10.02
C LEU A 533 16.57 -21.11 -9.36
N ALA A 534 15.38 -21.44 -9.87
CA ALA A 534 14.56 -22.53 -9.36
C ALA A 534 15.08 -23.93 -9.71
N LYS A 535 15.91 -24.03 -10.77
CA LYS A 535 16.63 -25.25 -11.15
C LYS A 535 17.98 -25.29 -10.45
N GLN A 536 18.03 -25.59 -9.15
CA GLN A 536 19.33 -25.93 -8.55
C GLN A 536 19.82 -27.30 -9.06
N PRO A 537 21.12 -27.45 -9.36
CA PRO A 537 21.65 -28.52 -10.19
C PRO A 537 21.49 -29.87 -9.47
N THR A 538 21.10 -30.89 -10.23
CA THR A 538 21.32 -32.27 -9.81
C THR A 538 22.77 -32.40 -9.40
N SER A 539 23.04 -32.79 -8.14
CA SER A 539 24.37 -33.18 -7.73
C SER A 539 24.93 -34.11 -8.80
N SER A 540 26.08 -33.75 -9.36
CA SER A 540 26.78 -34.61 -10.31
C SER A 540 27.04 -35.92 -9.59
N ARG A 541 26.20 -36.92 -9.83
CA ARG A 541 26.50 -38.31 -9.49
C ARG A 541 27.82 -38.59 -10.19
N ASN A 542 28.89 -38.65 -9.42
CA ASN A 542 30.17 -39.17 -9.84
C ASN A 542 29.92 -40.50 -10.57
N ARG A 543 29.91 -40.45 -11.91
CA ARG A 543 30.10 -41.65 -12.72
C ARG A 543 31.57 -42.01 -12.55
N ARG A 544 31.86 -42.77 -11.49
CA ARG A 544 33.07 -43.58 -11.45
C ARG A 544 32.93 -44.59 -12.60
N LYS A 545 33.80 -44.43 -13.59
CA LYS A 545 34.22 -45.55 -14.44
C LYS A 545 35.07 -46.50 -13.62
#